data_AF-A0A0J8S743-F1
#
_entry.id   AF-A0A0J8S743-F1
#
_cell.length_a   1.000
_cell.length_b   1.000
_cell.length_c   1.000
_cell.angle_alpha   90.00
_cell.angle_beta   90.00
_cell.angle_gamma   90.00
#
_symmetry.space_group_name_H-M   'P 1'
#
loop_
_entity.id
_entity.type
_entity.pdbx_description
1 polymer ?
#
loop_
_entity_poly.entity_id
_entity_poly.type
_entity_poly.pdbx_seq_one_letter_code
_entity_poly.pdbx_strand_id
1 'polypeptide(L)' 'MISYDTPHMAQRKAEYIRNRGLGGAMWWELSGDHPVNHERSLINITIAGLGGTAGLDGSGNCLDYPASVYDNLKKQFE' A
#
# COMPACT_ATOMS: atom_id res chain seq x y z
N MET A 1 -7.08 23.94 -14.94
CA MET A 1 -5.87 23.07 -14.96
C MET A 1 -5.99 22.08 -13.81
N ILE A 2 -5.70 20.79 -14.04
CA ILE A 2 -5.73 19.74 -13.01
C ILE A 2 -4.33 19.12 -12.93
N SER A 3 -3.77 19.02 -11.73
CA SER A 3 -2.47 18.41 -11.46
C SER A 3 -2.67 17.08 -10.74
N TYR A 4 -2.06 16.01 -11.25
CA TYR A 4 -2.09 14.68 -10.67
C TYR A 4 -0.93 13.83 -11.19
N ASP A 5 -0.62 12.73 -10.50
CA ASP A 5 0.40 11.78 -10.95
C ASP A 5 -0.16 10.84 -12.03
N THR A 6 0.59 10.69 -13.12
CA THR A 6 0.34 9.65 -14.12
C THR A 6 1.05 8.34 -13.73
N PRO A 7 0.73 7.21 -14.39
CA PRO A 7 1.50 5.97 -14.27
C PRO A 7 3.02 6.16 -14.38
N HIS A 8 3.45 7.00 -15.33
CA HIS A 8 4.86 7.33 -15.50
C HIS A 8 5.45 8.06 -14.27
N MET A 9 4.71 9.02 -13.69
CA MET A 9 5.16 9.71 -12.48
C MET A 9 5.25 8.78 -11.27
N ALA A 10 4.32 7.82 -11.12
CA ALA A 10 4.40 6.80 -10.08
C ALA A 10 5.66 5.93 -10.20
N GLN A 11 6.00 5.47 -11.41
CA GLN A 11 7.25 4.74 -11.66
C GLN A 11 8.49 5.57 -11.27
N ARG A 12 8.53 6.85 -11.68
CA ARG A 12 9.64 7.75 -11.34
C ARG A 12 9.78 7.99 -9.84
N LYS A 13 8.66 8.07 -9.11
CA LYS A 13 8.67 8.18 -7.64
C LYS A 13 9.10 6.87 -6.97
N ALA A 14 8.73 5.71 -7.51
CA ALA A 14 9.23 4.42 -7.03
C ALA A 14 10.75 4.28 -7.22
N GLU A 15 11.29 4.70 -8.37
CA GLU A 15 12.73 4.81 -8.60
C GLU A 15 13.39 5.74 -7.58
N TYR A 16 12.79 6.90 -7.32
CA TYR A 16 13.31 7.85 -6.34
C TYR A 16 13.35 7.25 -4.93
N ILE A 17 12.30 6.57 -4.49
CA ILE A 17 12.23 5.88 -3.19
C ILE A 17 13.39 4.90 -3.06
N ARG A 18 13.60 4.05 -4.08
CA ARG A 18 14.70 3.07 -4.09
C ARG A 18 16.07 3.74 -4.06
N ASN A 19 16.30 4.72 -4.92
CA ASN A 19 17.59 5.40 -5.05
C ASN A 19 17.97 6.18 -3.79
N ARG A 20 16.98 6.61 -3.00
CA ARG A 20 17.18 7.33 -1.74
C ARG A 20 17.10 6.45 -0.50
N GLY A 21 16.74 5.17 -0.63
CA GLY A 21 16.56 4.28 0.51
C GLY A 21 15.45 4.73 1.46
N LEU A 22 14.34 5.28 0.92
CA LEU A 22 13.20 5.66 1.75
C LEU A 22 12.40 4.43 2.20
N GLY A 23 11.68 4.54 3.31
CA GLY A 23 10.99 3.41 3.95
C GLY A 23 9.76 2.85 3.21
N GLY A 24 9.29 3.51 2.15
CA GLY A 24 8.15 3.05 1.36
C GLY A 24 7.38 4.19 0.70
N ALA A 25 6.13 3.90 0.33
CA ALA A 25 5.19 4.85 -0.27
C ALA A 25 3.89 4.89 0.55
N MET A 26 3.19 6.03 0.48
CA MET A 26 1.88 6.24 1.11
C MET A 26 0.98 6.99 0.13
N TRP A 27 -0.31 6.68 0.16
CA TRP A 27 -1.32 7.31 -0.69
C TRP A 27 -2.43 7.95 0.12
N TRP A 28 -2.91 9.07 -0.38
CA TRP A 28 -4.17 9.69 0.01
C TRP A 28 -5.04 9.81 -1.24
N GLU A 29 -6.14 9.07 -1.40
CA GLU A 29 -6.65 7.96 -0.59
C GLU A 29 -7.04 6.78 -1.50
N LEU A 30 -7.57 5.68 -0.94
CA LEU A 30 -7.75 4.43 -1.68
C LEU A 30 -8.85 4.49 -2.75
N SER A 31 -9.95 5.22 -2.51
CA SER A 31 -11.10 5.30 -3.42
C SER A 31 -10.79 6.07 -4.71
N GLY A 32 -9.74 6.91 -4.70
CA GLY A 32 -9.28 7.69 -5.83
C GLY A 32 -8.36 6.93 -6.80
N ASP A 33 -7.91 5.72 -6.47
CA ASP A 33 -7.12 4.89 -7.39
C ASP A 33 -8.02 4.04 -8.30
N HIS A 34 -7.46 3.60 -9.43
CA HIS A 34 -8.11 2.56 -10.23
C HIS A 34 -8.08 1.22 -9.49
N PRO A 35 -9.00 0.28 -9.81
CA PRO A 35 -8.92 -1.09 -9.30
C PRO A 35 -7.53 -1.70 -9.50
N VAL A 36 -7.06 -2.50 -8.54
CA VAL A 36 -5.68 -3.03 -8.53
C VAL A 36 -5.28 -3.81 -9.79
N ASN A 37 -6.26 -4.43 -10.45
CA ASN A 37 -6.08 -5.16 -11.71
C ASN A 37 -6.07 -4.25 -12.96
N HIS A 38 -6.29 -2.95 -12.81
CA HIS A 38 -6.22 -1.97 -13.88
C HIS A 38 -4.78 -1.49 -14.09
N GLU A 39 -4.33 -1.37 -15.33
CA GLU A 39 -2.98 -0.93 -15.71
C GLU A 39 -2.61 0.49 -15.22
N ARG A 40 -3.59 1.26 -14.74
CA ARG A 40 -3.44 2.63 -14.24
C ARG A 40 -3.50 2.74 -12.71
N SER A 41 -3.59 1.63 -11.97
CA SER A 41 -3.50 1.67 -10.51
C SER A 41 -2.10 2.16 -10.11
N LEU A 42 -2.03 3.34 -9.49
CA LEU A 42 -0.76 3.94 -9.07
C LEU A 42 -0.13 3.14 -7.93
N ILE A 43 -0.96 2.52 -7.08
CA ILE A 43 -0.50 1.63 -6.01
C ILE A 43 0.19 0.40 -6.61
N ASN A 44 -0.46 -0.29 -7.55
CA ASN A 44 0.10 -1.49 -8.17
C ASN A 44 1.41 -1.19 -8.92
N ILE A 45 1.46 -0.08 -9.67
CA ILE A 45 2.66 0.37 -10.37
C ILE A 45 3.83 0.62 -9.41
N THR A 46 3.54 1.26 -8.28
CA THR A 46 4.58 1.58 -7.29
C THR A 46 5.10 0.31 -6.64
N ILE A 47 4.21 -0.63 -6.25
CA ILE A 47 4.62 -1.94 -5.70
C ILE A 47 5.51 -2.68 -6.70
N ALA A 48 5.15 -2.71 -7.99
CA ALA A 48 6.00 -3.31 -9.03
C ALA A 48 7.38 -2.64 -9.11
N GLY A 49 7.44 -1.30 -9.03
CA GLY A 49 8.69 -0.54 -9.02
C GLY A 49 9.57 -0.77 -7.78
N LEU A 50 8.96 -1.13 -6.65
CA LEU A 50 9.62 -1.41 -5.37
C LEU A 50 10.04 -2.89 -5.19
N GLY A 51 9.93 -3.73 -6.22
CA GLY A 51 10.33 -5.14 -6.16
C GLY A 51 9.18 -6.13 -5.96
N GLY A 52 7.94 -5.69 -6.20
CA GLY A 52 6.75 -6.50 -5.99
C GLY A 52 6.44 -6.71 -4.51
N THR A 53 5.52 -7.64 -4.22
CA THR A 53 5.13 -7.97 -2.84
C THR A 53 6.27 -8.55 -2.01
N ALA A 54 7.28 -9.15 -2.64
CA ALA A 54 8.49 -9.64 -1.98
C ALA A 54 9.37 -8.51 -1.40
N GLY A 55 9.22 -7.26 -1.87
CA GLY A 55 9.92 -6.09 -1.36
C GLY A 55 9.22 -5.39 -0.19
N LEU A 56 8.06 -5.89 0.25
CA LEU A 56 7.29 -5.32 1.35
C LEU A 56 7.78 -5.85 2.71
N ASP A 57 7.53 -5.08 3.76
CA ASP A 57 7.72 -5.55 5.14
C ASP A 57 6.82 -6.76 5.42
N GLY A 58 7.41 -7.82 5.97
CA GLY A 58 6.77 -9.09 6.27
C GLY A 58 6.36 -9.24 7.73
N SER A 59 6.34 -8.17 8.51
CA SER A 59 5.96 -8.20 9.92
C SER A 59 4.50 -8.67 10.10
N GLY A 60 4.28 -9.55 11.07
CA GLY A 60 2.93 -10.04 11.39
C GLY A 60 2.10 -8.94 12.07
N ASN A 61 0.79 -8.94 11.81
CA ASN A 61 -0.14 -8.06 12.53
C ASN A 61 -0.50 -8.63 13.92
N CYS A 62 -1.12 -7.80 14.76
CA CYS A 62 -1.66 -8.23 16.05
C CYS A 62 -3.13 -8.63 15.88
N LEU A 63 -3.46 -9.89 16.20
CA LEU A 63 -4.81 -10.45 16.10
C LEU A 63 -5.44 -10.79 17.46
N ASP A 64 -4.66 -10.73 18.54
CA ASP A 64 -5.14 -11.03 19.89
C ASP A 64 -5.49 -9.74 20.63
N TYR A 65 -6.78 -9.55 20.90
CA TYR A 65 -7.32 -8.40 21.62
C TYR A 65 -8.12 -8.88 22.83
N PRO A 66 -7.48 -9.53 23.83
CA PRO A 66 -8.18 -10.25 24.89
C PRO A 66 -9.00 -9.32 25.81
N ALA A 67 -8.60 -8.05 25.89
CA ALA A 67 -9.30 -7.00 26.65
C ALA A 67 -10.36 -6.24 25.84
N SER A 68 -10.65 -6.63 24.60
CA SER A 68 -11.69 -5.98 23.80
C SER A 68 -13.06 -6.10 24.46
N VAL A 69 -13.84 -5.01 24.44
CA VAL A 69 -15.25 -5.04 24.88
C VAL A 69 -16.16 -5.73 23.86
N TYR A 70 -15.70 -5.91 22.62
CA TYR A 70 -16.44 -6.54 21.55
C TYR A 70 -16.13 -8.04 21.49
N ASP A 71 -17.14 -8.87 21.73
CA ASP A 71 -16.96 -10.33 21.82
C ASP A 71 -16.54 -10.98 20.50
N ASN A 72 -17.00 -10.47 19.35
CA ASN A 72 -16.56 -10.95 18.04
C ASN A 72 -15.05 -10.71 17.83
N LEU A 73 -14.55 -9.51 18.15
CA LEU A 73 -13.12 -9.20 18.03
C LEU A 73 -12.29 -10.04 19.01
N LYS A 74 -12.75 -10.16 20.27
CA LYS A 74 -12.08 -10.95 21.32
C LYS A 74 -12.00 -12.44 20.96
N LYS A 75 -13.06 -12.99 20.36
CA LYS A 75 -13.13 -14.38 19.91
C LYS A 75 -12.59 -14.59 18.49
N GLN A 76 -11.90 -13.60 17.93
CA GLN A 76 -11.24 -13.71 16.62
C GLN A 76 -12.21 -14.00 15.46
N PHE A 77 -13.42 -13.45 15.54
CA PHE A 77 -14.50 -13.60 14.55
C PHE A 77 -15.05 -15.03 14.40
N GLU A 78 -14.80 -15.91 15.38
CA GLU A 78 -15.46 -17.21 15.56
C GLU A 78 -16.83 -17.10 16.27
#